data_AF-A0A3B8VQ07-F1
#
_entry.id   AF-A0A3B8VQ07-F1
#
_cell.length_a   1.000
_cell.length_b   1.000
_cell.length_c   1.000
_cell.angle_alpha   90.00
_cell.angle_beta   90.00
_cell.angle_gamma   90.00
#
_symmetry.space_group_name_H-M   'P 1'
#
loop_
_entity.id
_entity.type
_entity.pdbx_description
1 polymer ?
#
loop_
_entity_poly.entity_id
_entity_poly.type
_entity_poly.pdbx_seq_one_letter_code
_entity_poly.pdbx_strand_id
1 'polypeptide(L)' 'FTSPKNDDEQYLESDPARVIANCYDLVANGVELASGSIRIHTAELQERVFAVLGYTKEQVR' A
#
# COMPACT_ATOMS: atom_id res chain seq x y z
N PHE A 1 -1.86 -4.84 1.18
CA PHE A 1 -0.89 -5.71 0.48
C PHE A 1 -0.10 -5.00 -0.61
N THR A 2 -0.60 -3.95 -1.25
CA THR A 2 0.21 -3.09 -2.14
C THR A 2 1.32 -2.40 -1.34
N SER A 3 2.55 -2.45 -1.85
CA SER A 3 3.70 -1.78 -1.25
C SER A 3 3.61 -0.28 -1.44
N PRO A 4 4.00 0.55 -0.45
CA PRO A 4 4.34 1.94 -0.72
C PRO A 4 5.59 2.02 -1.61
N LYS A 5 5.84 3.18 -2.22
CA LYS A 5 7.17 3.51 -2.75
C LYS A 5 8.17 3.63 -1.59
N ASN A 6 9.42 3.23 -1.84
CA ASN A 6 10.45 3.15 -0.81
C ASN A 6 10.67 4.48 -0.07
N ASP A 7 10.62 5.61 -0.79
CA ASP A 7 10.88 6.93 -0.21
C ASP A 7 9.72 7.46 0.66
N ASP A 8 8.55 6.83 0.56
CA ASP A 8 7.32 7.29 1.22
C ASP A 8 6.96 6.50 2.47
N GLU A 9 7.66 5.40 2.77
CA GLU A 9 7.37 4.54 3.92
C GLU A 9 7.41 5.29 5.26
N GLN A 10 8.24 6.33 5.36
CA GLN A 10 8.36 7.20 6.53
C GLN A 10 7.08 8.00 6.85
N TYR A 11 6.18 8.18 5.88
CA TYR A 11 4.95 8.94 6.06
C TYR A 11 3.76 8.08 6.47
N LEU A 12 3.90 6.75 6.51
CA LEU A 12 2.79 5.82 6.78
C LEU A 12 2.00 6.17 8.04
N GLU A 13 2.67 6.47 9.16
CA GLU A 13 1.98 6.80 10.42
C GLU A 13 1.70 8.29 10.60
N SER A 14 2.48 9.18 9.97
CA SER A 14 2.45 10.62 10.25
C SER A 14 1.58 11.41 9.27
N ASP A 15 1.62 11.07 7.98
CA ASP A 15 0.85 11.70 6.91
C ASP A 15 0.50 10.65 5.84
N PRO A 16 -0.41 9.70 6.16
CA PRO A 16 -0.72 8.57 5.28
C PRO A 16 -1.28 9.01 3.92
N ALA A 17 -1.89 10.20 3.83
CA ALA A 17 -2.43 10.73 2.59
C ALA A 17 -1.34 11.11 1.57
N ARG A 18 -0.11 11.34 2.03
CA ARG A 18 1.04 11.64 1.16
C ARG A 18 1.68 10.40 0.55
N VAL A 19 1.43 9.21 1.11
CA VAL A 19 2.10 7.97 0.70
C VAL A 19 1.67 7.57 -0.70
N ILE A 20 2.62 7.42 -1.62
CA ILE A 20 2.35 6.91 -2.97
C ILE A 20 2.50 5.38 -3.00
N ALA A 21 1.46 4.71 -3.49
CA ALA A 21 1.47 3.28 -3.73
C ALA A 21 2.40 2.90 -4.90
N ASN A 22 3.07 1.76 -4.78
CA ASN A 22 3.81 1.12 -5.86
C ASN A 22 2.87 0.22 -6.68
N CYS A 23 1.87 0.85 -7.29
CA CYS A 23 0.89 0.25 -8.18
C CYS A 23 0.98 0.84 -9.59
N TYR A 24 0.37 0.14 -10.55
CA TYR A 24 0.38 0.50 -11.95
C TYR A 24 -0.88 -0.01 -12.63
N ASP A 25 -1.41 0.80 -13.55
CA ASP A 25 -2.59 0.49 -14.35
C ASP A 25 -2.24 0.59 -15.84
N LEU A 26 -2.79 -0.32 -16.64
CA LEU A 26 -2.74 -0.29 -18.09
C LEU A 26 -4.08 0.24 -18.61
N VAL A 27 -4.04 1.40 -19.26
CA VAL A 27 -5.21 2.06 -19.84
C VAL A 27 -5.03 2.16 -21.36
N ALA A 28 -6.06 1.81 -22.12
CA ALA A 28 -6.11 2.01 -23.56
C ALA A 28 -7.45 2.62 -23.97
N ASN A 29 -7.39 3.69 -24.78
CA ASN A 29 -8.57 4.41 -25.27
C ASN A 29 -9.56 4.83 -24.15
N GLY A 30 -9.03 5.18 -22.98
CA GLY A 30 -9.84 5.59 -21.82
C GLY A 30 -10.46 4.45 -21.02
N VAL A 31 -10.14 3.19 -21.31
CA VAL A 31 -10.61 2.01 -20.57
C VAL A 31 -9.45 1.35 -19.85
N GLU A 32 -9.63 1.02 -18.56
CA GLU A 32 -8.70 0.19 -17.80
C GLU A 32 -8.74 -1.25 -18.31
N LEU A 33 -7.59 -1.77 -18.71
CA LEU A 33 -7.45 -3.13 -19.22
C LEU A 33 -6.87 -4.08 -18.18
N ALA A 34 -5.96 -3.58 -17.33
CA ALA A 34 -5.33 -4.35 -16.28
C ALA A 34 -4.76 -3.43 -15.21
N SER A 35 -4.62 -3.95 -13.98
CA SER A 35 -3.96 -3.27 -12.88
C SER A 35 -3.15 -4.23 -12.03
N GLY A 36 -2.14 -3.70 -11.34
CA GLY A 36 -1.20 -4.47 -10.57
C GLY A 36 -0.45 -3.64 -9.53
N SER A 37 0.32 -4.33 -8.69
CA SER A 37 1.21 -3.67 -7.73
C SER A 37 2.34 -4.57 -7.28
N ILE A 38 3.42 -3.92 -6.85
CA ILE A 38 4.45 -4.58 -6.05
C ILE A 38 3.86 -4.90 -4.69
N ARG A 39 4.09 -6.12 -4.21
CA ARG A 39 3.51 -6.60 -2.95
C ARG A 39 4.46 -6.33 -1.79
N ILE A 40 3.86 -6.00 -0.64
CA ILE A 40 4.56 -6.03 0.65
C ILE A 40 4.99 -7.46 0.90
N HIS A 41 6.26 -7.65 1.23
CA HIS A 41 6.87 -8.97 1.46
C HIS A 41 7.51 -9.10 2.84
N THR A 42 7.34 -8.08 3.70
CA THR A 42 7.77 -8.11 5.11
C THR A 42 6.56 -8.03 6.02
N ALA A 43 6.51 -8.89 7.04
CA ALA A 43 5.39 -8.91 7.99
C ALA A 43 5.26 -7.59 8.75
N GLU A 44 6.40 -7.01 9.17
CA GLU A 44 6.46 -5.74 9.88
C GLU A 44 5.79 -4.59 9.11
N LEU A 45 6.13 -4.42 7.82
CA LEU A 45 5.53 -3.38 6.99
C LEU A 45 4.03 -3.63 6.78
N GLN A 46 3.64 -4.90 6.61
CA GLN A 46 2.24 -5.26 6.41
C GLN A 46 1.41 -4.97 7.68
N GLU A 47 1.94 -5.25 8.86
CA GLU A 47 1.34 -4.91 10.16
C GLU A 47 1.20 -3.39 10.33
N ARG A 48 2.23 -2.60 9.98
CA ARG A 48 2.18 -1.13 10.01
C ARG A 48 1.08 -0.59 9.11
N VAL A 49 0.97 -1.10 7.88
CA VAL A 49 -0.11 -0.71 6.95
C VAL A 49 -1.48 -1.06 7.51
N PHE A 50 -1.65 -2.23 8.15
CA PHE A 50 -2.91 -2.59 8.78
C PHE A 50 -3.26 -1.67 9.96
N ALA A 51 -2.28 -1.29 10.78
CA ALA A 51 -2.49 -0.36 11.88
C ALA A 51 -2.96 1.02 11.38
N VAL A 52 -2.38 1.53 10.29
CA VAL A 52 -2.80 2.79 9.65
C VAL A 52 -4.24 2.70 9.12
N LEU A 53 -4.66 1.52 8.64
CA LEU A 53 -6.03 1.26 8.21
C LEU A 53 -7.02 1.04 9.37
N GLY A 54 -6.55 1.06 10.62
CA GLY A 54 -7.39 0.97 11.82
C GLY A 54 -7.68 -0.46 12.29
N TYR A 55 -6.96 -1.47 11.79
CA TYR A 55 -7.09 -2.84 12.29
C TYR A 55 -6.33 -3.04 13.60
N THR A 56 -6.89 -3.83 14.51
CA THR A 56 -6.18 -4.27 15.72
C THR A 56 -5.29 -5.47 15.41
N LYS A 57 -4.28 -5.71 16.25
CA LYS A 57 -3.36 -6.85 16.08
C LYS A 57 -4.08 -8.19 16.06
N GLU A 58 -5.16 -8.33 16.83
CA GLU A 58 -5.95 -9.58 16.91
C GLU A 58 -6.72 -9.85 15.62
N GLN A 59 -7.13 -8.81 14.88
CA GLN A 59 -7.89 -8.96 13.62
C GLN A 59 -7.01 -9.40 12.45
N VAL A 60 -5.70 -9.15 12.53
CA VAL A 60 -4.74 -9.36 11.43
C VAL A 60 -3.74 -10.47 11.72
N ARG A 61 -3.93 -11.19 12.83
CA ARG A 61 -3.07 -12.29 13.28
C ARG A 61 -3.44 -13.62 12.63
#